data_AF-Q2LPY8-F1
#
_entry.id   AF-Q2LPY8-F1
#
_cell.length_a   1.000
_cell.length_b   1.000
_cell.length_c   1.000
_cell.angle_alpha   90.00
_cell.angle_beta   90.00
_cell.angle_gamma   90.00
#
_symmetry.space_group_name_H-M   'P 1'
#
loop_
_entity.id
_entity.type
_entity.pdbx_description
1 polymer ?
#
loop_
_entity_poly.entity_id
_entity_poly.type
_entity_poly.pdbx_seq_one_letter_code
_entity_poly.pdbx_strand_id
1 'polypeptide(L)'
;MEVTMMAKSRTFRSERQRNVELQEIRIFLSAILLIPCLLCSCGRTVKDLVHNPDFALQNHPKRTLNVMIVTEEEPDTRELTQWLETCGRTIDEQVGITLKPAQFVQVKNLPSVNDISGRLTALHSAGEGRNDWDIMINPAGYGTLDIALGLMNLFLPVPMYQGYIDDTYRKIIVLKSRDCRTFVHEFFHAFILSHNHSNGIMAGMTFQLLPFTPPLNNTLYLNEKDRDEVLKNKWRDFRTKSQLSLETQRDLIRKE
;
A
#
# COMPACT_ATOMS: atom_id res chain seq x y z
N MET A 1 -42.86 -60.39 3.80
CA MET A 1 -41.40 -60.35 4.04
C MET A 1 -40.75 -59.26 3.15
N GLU A 2 -41.31 -58.04 3.12
CA GLU A 2 -40.88 -56.96 2.20
C GLU A 2 -40.56 -55.64 2.92
N VAL A 3 -41.12 -55.42 4.11
CA VAL A 3 -40.97 -54.14 4.85
C VAL A 3 -39.54 -53.96 5.39
N THR A 4 -38.82 -55.04 5.71
CA THR A 4 -37.48 -55.00 6.30
C THR A 4 -36.37 -54.68 5.29
N MET A 5 -36.57 -54.97 3.99
CA MET A 5 -35.59 -54.63 2.94
C MET A 5 -35.65 -53.16 2.52
N MET A 6 -36.84 -52.54 2.54
CA MET A 6 -36.99 -51.13 2.16
C MET A 6 -36.43 -50.15 3.20
N ALA A 7 -36.47 -50.48 4.50
CA ALA A 7 -35.93 -49.64 5.56
C ALA A 7 -34.39 -49.57 5.52
N LYS A 8 -33.72 -50.69 5.24
CA LYS A 8 -32.25 -50.77 5.08
C LYS A 8 -31.75 -50.04 3.83
N SER A 9 -32.49 -50.09 2.72
CA SER A 9 -32.05 -49.40 1.49
C SER A 9 -32.15 -47.87 1.61
N ARG A 10 -33.15 -47.36 2.34
CA ARG A 10 -33.30 -45.92 2.60
C ARG A 10 -32.24 -45.35 3.56
N THR A 11 -31.88 -46.08 4.61
CA THR A 11 -30.82 -45.68 5.56
C THR A 11 -29.44 -45.70 4.89
N PHE A 12 -29.14 -46.73 4.10
CA PHE A 12 -27.88 -46.82 3.35
C PHE A 12 -27.73 -45.71 2.31
N ARG A 13 -28.84 -45.30 1.67
CA ARG A 13 -28.86 -44.16 0.72
C ARG A 13 -28.60 -42.83 1.43
N SER A 14 -29.12 -42.63 2.65
CA SER A 14 -28.92 -41.39 3.43
C SER A 14 -27.52 -41.28 4.06
N GLU A 15 -26.91 -42.40 4.45
CA GLU A 15 -25.50 -42.42 4.90
C GLU A 15 -24.54 -42.20 3.75
N ARG A 16 -24.81 -42.78 2.57
CA ARG A 16 -24.01 -42.55 1.37
C ARG A 16 -24.10 -41.08 0.91
N GLN A 17 -25.28 -40.46 0.97
CA GLN A 17 -25.43 -39.03 0.68
C GLN A 17 -24.69 -38.13 1.67
N ARG A 18 -24.80 -38.39 2.98
CA ARG A 18 -24.05 -37.63 4.00
C ARG A 18 -22.53 -37.77 3.86
N ASN A 19 -22.05 -38.95 3.50
CA ASN A 19 -20.63 -39.17 3.26
C ASN A 19 -20.12 -38.44 2.00
N VAL A 20 -20.95 -38.33 0.96
CA VAL A 20 -20.63 -37.52 -0.24
C VAL A 20 -20.61 -36.04 0.12
N GLU A 21 -21.61 -35.52 0.84
CA GLU A 21 -21.62 -34.12 1.30
C GLU A 21 -20.42 -33.79 2.21
N LEU A 22 -20.07 -34.67 3.15
CA LEU A 22 -18.89 -34.50 4.00
C LEU A 22 -17.58 -34.57 3.20
N GLN A 23 -17.52 -35.40 2.16
CA GLN A 23 -16.36 -35.49 1.28
C GLN A 23 -16.23 -34.25 0.39
N GLU A 24 -17.32 -33.72 -0.13
CA GLU A 24 -17.36 -32.47 -0.88
C GLU A 24 -16.97 -31.28 0.01
N ILE A 25 -17.48 -31.21 1.24
CA ILE A 25 -17.09 -30.19 2.23
C ILE A 25 -15.59 -30.31 2.55
N ARG A 26 -15.07 -31.52 2.75
CA ARG A 26 -13.63 -31.74 2.98
C ARG A 26 -12.79 -31.35 1.78
N ILE A 27 -13.20 -31.66 0.56
CA ILE A 27 -12.50 -31.28 -0.67
C ILE A 27 -12.54 -29.75 -0.83
N PHE A 28 -13.68 -29.12 -0.58
CA PHE A 28 -13.86 -27.67 -0.64
C PHE A 28 -13.00 -26.94 0.41
N LEU A 29 -13.00 -27.42 1.67
CA LEU A 29 -12.13 -26.91 2.72
C LEU A 29 -10.64 -27.15 2.42
N SER A 30 -10.29 -28.32 1.87
CA SER A 30 -8.90 -28.62 1.47
C SER A 30 -8.47 -27.72 0.31
N ALA A 31 -9.35 -27.43 -0.64
CA ALA A 31 -9.09 -26.49 -1.73
C ALA A 31 -8.94 -25.06 -1.20
N ILE A 32 -9.78 -24.61 -0.26
CA ILE A 32 -9.65 -23.31 0.42
C ILE A 32 -8.34 -23.23 1.22
N LEU A 33 -7.85 -24.33 1.79
CA LEU A 33 -6.57 -24.38 2.50
C LEU A 33 -5.35 -24.46 1.56
N LEU A 34 -5.50 -25.09 0.38
CA LEU A 34 -4.43 -25.26 -0.60
C LEU A 34 -4.27 -24.06 -1.55
N ILE A 35 -5.34 -23.30 -1.81
CA ILE A 35 -5.29 -22.08 -2.64
C ILE A 35 -4.33 -21.02 -2.05
N PRO A 36 -4.34 -20.73 -0.72
CA PRO A 36 -3.33 -19.87 -0.10
C PRO A 36 -1.90 -20.41 -0.26
N CYS A 37 -1.70 -21.73 -0.14
CA CYS A 37 -0.38 -22.34 -0.31
C CYS A 37 0.13 -22.28 -1.76
N LEU A 38 -0.76 -22.32 -2.75
CA LEU A 38 -0.42 -22.18 -4.18
C LEU A 38 -0.26 -20.71 -4.63
N LEU A 39 -0.93 -19.77 -3.95
CA LEU A 39 -0.76 -18.32 -4.16
C LEU A 39 0.42 -17.74 -3.38
N CYS A 40 1.01 -18.49 -2.44
CA CYS A 40 2.32 -18.21 -1.84
C CYS A 40 3.49 -18.52 -2.80
N SER A 41 3.38 -18.12 -4.08
CA SER A 41 4.57 -17.93 -4.90
C SER A 41 5.37 -16.78 -4.29
N CYS A 42 6.34 -17.15 -3.46
CA CYS A 42 7.29 -16.37 -2.70
C CYS A 42 7.76 -15.07 -3.38
N GLY A 43 7.00 -13.99 -3.23
CA GLY A 43 7.54 -12.64 -3.40
C GLY A 43 8.44 -12.33 -2.21
N ARG A 44 9.68 -12.85 -2.21
CA ARG A 44 10.67 -12.52 -1.18
C ARG A 44 10.90 -11.01 -1.22
N THR A 45 10.67 -10.38 -0.07
CA THR A 45 11.04 -8.99 0.14
C THR A 45 12.51 -8.89 0.54
N VAL A 46 13.11 -7.72 0.38
CA VAL A 46 14.50 -7.46 0.76
C VAL A 46 14.73 -7.37 2.28
N LYS A 47 13.68 -7.60 3.10
CA LYS A 47 13.73 -7.55 4.57
C LYS A 47 14.90 -8.32 5.16
N ASP A 48 15.15 -9.54 4.70
CA ASP A 48 16.21 -10.38 5.26
C ASP A 48 17.62 -9.98 4.77
N LEU A 49 17.68 -9.07 3.78
CA LEU A 49 18.93 -8.62 3.15
C LEU A 49 19.42 -7.29 3.74
N VAL A 50 18.58 -6.49 4.39
CA VAL A 50 18.95 -5.12 4.82
C VAL A 50 20.10 -5.07 5.84
N HIS A 51 20.35 -6.17 6.56
CA HIS A 51 21.47 -6.29 7.50
C HIS A 51 22.76 -6.80 6.86
N ASN A 52 22.74 -7.19 5.57
CA ASN A 52 23.91 -7.62 4.84
C ASN A 52 24.76 -6.39 4.42
N PRO A 53 26.07 -6.34 4.75
CA PRO A 53 26.95 -5.23 4.36
C PRO A 53 27.03 -4.98 2.85
N ASP A 54 27.04 -6.04 2.03
CA ASP A 54 27.08 -5.93 0.57
C ASP A 54 25.77 -5.34 0.02
N PHE A 55 24.65 -5.69 0.65
CA PHE A 55 23.36 -5.09 0.33
C PHE A 55 23.33 -3.60 0.70
N ALA A 56 23.83 -3.25 1.89
CA ALA A 56 23.94 -1.87 2.33
C ALA A 56 24.86 -1.05 1.40
N LEU A 57 25.94 -1.64 0.87
CA LEU A 57 26.85 -0.98 -0.06
C LEU A 57 26.15 -0.55 -1.36
N GLN A 58 25.21 -1.36 -1.86
CA GLN A 58 24.42 -1.02 -3.06
C GLN A 58 23.53 0.21 -2.86
N ASN A 59 23.25 0.60 -1.62
CA ASN A 59 22.46 1.79 -1.31
C ASN A 59 23.28 3.08 -1.45
N HIS A 60 24.59 3.00 -1.69
CA HIS A 60 25.46 4.15 -1.87
C HIS A 60 25.61 4.57 -3.35
N PRO A 61 25.76 5.88 -3.64
CA PRO A 61 25.74 6.99 -2.69
C PRO A 61 24.34 7.25 -2.13
N LYS A 62 24.28 7.70 -0.87
CA LYS A 62 23.02 8.09 -0.22
C LYS A 62 22.46 9.35 -0.89
N ARG A 63 21.14 9.43 -1.06
CA ARG A 63 20.44 10.62 -1.58
C ARG A 63 19.60 11.21 -0.47
N THR A 64 19.68 12.52 -0.27
CA THR A 64 18.75 13.23 0.62
C THR A 64 17.69 13.92 -0.22
N LEU A 65 16.42 13.75 0.15
CA LEU A 65 15.30 14.49 -0.42
C LEU A 65 14.81 15.53 0.58
N ASN A 66 14.69 16.78 0.13
CA ASN A 66 14.08 17.86 0.90
C ASN A 66 12.56 17.69 0.86
N VAL A 67 11.95 17.54 2.03
CA VAL A 67 10.52 17.27 2.18
C VAL A 67 9.79 18.53 2.62
N MET A 68 8.76 18.90 1.88
CA MET A 68 7.75 19.86 2.33
C MET A 68 6.59 19.12 2.96
N ILE A 69 6.21 19.49 4.17
CA ILE A 69 5.03 18.95 4.85
C ILE A 69 3.96 20.02 4.84
N VAL A 70 2.81 19.71 4.26
CA VAL A 70 1.65 20.61 4.18
C VAL A 70 0.54 20.07 5.08
N THR A 71 0.05 20.89 6.00
CA THR A 71 -1.02 20.51 6.96
C THR A 71 -2.19 21.49 6.88
N GLU A 72 -3.37 21.03 7.28
CA GLU A 72 -4.55 21.91 7.41
C GLU A 72 -4.49 22.72 8.72
N GLU A 73 -4.00 22.08 9.77
CA GLU A 73 -3.78 22.66 11.09
C GLU A 73 -2.35 23.19 11.24
N GLU A 74 -2.10 23.92 12.32
CA GLU A 74 -0.75 24.37 12.65
C GLU A 74 0.17 23.15 12.81
N PRO A 75 1.28 23.06 12.07
CA PRO A 75 2.10 21.86 12.08
C PRO A 75 2.84 21.70 13.42
N ASP A 76 2.62 20.59 14.13
CA ASP A 76 3.55 20.13 15.16
C ASP A 76 4.83 19.60 14.47
N THR A 77 5.76 20.52 14.24
CA THR A 77 7.01 20.25 13.52
C THR A 77 7.83 19.13 14.15
N ARG A 78 7.77 18.95 15.47
CA ARG A 78 8.50 17.90 16.18
C ARG A 78 7.86 16.54 15.94
N GLU A 79 6.54 16.43 16.11
CA GLU A 79 5.81 15.18 15.87
C GLU A 79 5.96 14.75 14.41
N LEU A 80 5.79 15.67 13.46
CA LEU A 80 5.90 15.41 12.03
C LEU A 80 7.33 14.99 11.62
N THR A 81 8.35 15.62 12.21
CA THR A 81 9.76 15.22 11.99
C THR A 81 10.01 13.81 12.50
N GLN A 82 9.60 13.51 13.74
CA GLN A 82 9.78 12.19 14.34
C GLN A 82 9.07 11.09 13.53
N TRP A 83 7.85 11.38 13.07
CA TRP A 83 7.10 10.48 12.20
C TRP A 83 7.84 10.23 10.87
N LEU A 84 8.29 11.29 10.20
CA LEU A 84 9.01 11.19 8.93
C LEU A 84 10.32 10.43 9.07
N GLU A 85 11.09 10.68 10.14
CA GLU A 85 12.34 9.97 10.43
C GLU A 85 12.09 8.48 10.74
N THR A 86 11.02 8.18 11.49
CA THR A 86 10.66 6.81 11.87
C THR A 86 10.31 5.99 10.63
N CYS A 87 9.42 6.50 9.77
CA CYS A 87 9.06 5.78 8.56
C CYS A 87 10.20 5.81 7.51
N GLY A 88 10.92 6.94 7.41
CA GLY A 88 12.02 7.17 6.49
C GLY A 88 13.23 6.27 6.72
N ARG A 89 13.45 5.78 7.95
CA ARG A 89 14.51 4.80 8.24
C ARG A 89 14.40 3.55 7.37
N THR A 90 13.19 3.04 7.19
CA THR A 90 12.96 1.83 6.38
C THR A 90 13.25 2.09 4.89
N ILE A 91 13.07 3.33 4.42
CA ILE A 91 13.44 3.73 3.05
C ILE A 91 14.98 3.78 2.93
N ASP A 92 15.66 4.40 3.89
CA ASP A 92 17.11 4.53 3.87
C ASP A 92 17.85 3.18 3.94
N GLU A 93 17.35 2.26 4.76
CA GLU A 93 17.90 0.91 4.90
C GLU A 93 17.76 0.09 3.61
N GLN A 94 16.71 0.34 2.83
CA GLN A 94 16.44 -0.43 1.61
C GLN A 94 17.09 0.13 0.36
N VAL A 95 17.13 1.46 0.21
CA VAL A 95 17.56 2.11 -1.05
C VAL A 95 18.49 3.30 -0.84
N GLY A 96 18.81 3.63 0.41
CA GLY A 96 19.73 4.71 0.73
C GLY A 96 19.21 6.10 0.42
N ILE A 97 17.92 6.31 0.62
CA ILE A 97 17.28 7.61 0.47
C ILE A 97 16.87 8.10 1.85
N THR A 98 17.42 9.25 2.25
CA THR A 98 17.09 9.93 3.50
C THR A 98 16.10 11.04 3.21
N LEU A 99 15.14 11.23 4.11
CA LEU A 99 14.14 12.28 4.02
C LEU A 99 14.47 13.37 5.04
N LYS A 100 14.66 14.60 4.56
CA LYS A 100 14.94 15.76 5.40
C LYS A 100 13.73 16.69 5.41
N PRO A 101 13.03 16.88 6.53
CA PRO A 101 11.99 17.89 6.60
C PRO A 101 12.63 19.27 6.41
N ALA A 102 12.26 19.95 5.33
CA ALA A 102 12.83 21.24 4.93
C ALA A 102 11.83 22.39 5.12
N GLN A 103 10.54 22.14 4.93
CA GLN A 103 9.49 23.16 5.02
C GLN A 103 8.23 22.59 5.67
N PHE A 104 7.58 23.41 6.50
CA PHE A 104 6.27 23.13 7.09
C PHE A 104 5.33 24.25 6.69
N VAL A 105 4.20 23.91 6.06
CA VAL A 105 3.27 24.89 5.49
C VAL A 105 1.86 24.57 5.97
N GLN A 106 1.21 25.53 6.60
CA GLN A 106 -0.22 25.45 6.89
C GLN A 106 -1.03 25.95 5.68
N VAL A 107 -2.00 25.17 5.22
CA VAL A 107 -2.98 25.57 4.21
C VAL A 107 -4.37 25.32 4.77
N LYS A 108 -5.10 26.38 5.09
CA LYS A 108 -6.46 26.28 5.63
C LYS A 108 -7.46 25.94 4.52
N ASN A 109 -8.51 25.21 4.89
CA ASN A 109 -9.64 24.86 4.00
C ASN A 109 -9.22 24.07 2.75
N LEU A 110 -8.33 23.09 2.91
CA LEU A 110 -8.05 22.18 1.80
C LEU A 110 -9.32 21.41 1.41
N PRO A 111 -9.49 21.07 0.12
CA PRO A 111 -10.55 20.16 -0.29
C PRO A 111 -10.48 18.84 0.47
N SER A 112 -11.65 18.18 0.59
CA SER A 112 -11.78 16.88 1.24
C SER A 112 -10.71 15.92 0.73
N VAL A 113 -10.16 15.07 1.61
CA VAL A 113 -9.17 14.06 1.21
C VAL A 113 -9.67 13.11 0.11
N ASN A 114 -11.00 12.99 -0.01
CA ASN A 114 -11.68 12.19 -1.01
C ASN A 114 -11.93 12.94 -2.34
N ASP A 115 -11.76 14.26 -2.38
CA ASP A 115 -11.71 15.03 -3.62
C ASP A 115 -10.25 15.11 -4.09
N ILE A 116 -9.78 14.02 -4.72
CA ILE A 116 -8.37 13.85 -5.12
C ILE A 116 -7.92 14.99 -6.04
N SER A 117 -8.70 15.32 -7.08
CA SER A 117 -8.34 16.32 -8.07
C SER A 117 -8.30 17.73 -7.46
N GLY A 118 -9.34 18.11 -6.71
CA GLY A 118 -9.37 19.41 -6.03
C GLY A 118 -8.23 19.55 -5.02
N ARG A 119 -7.97 18.50 -4.23
CA ARG A 119 -6.92 18.52 -3.21
C ARG A 119 -5.52 18.59 -3.81
N LEU A 120 -5.21 17.79 -4.83
CA LEU A 120 -3.92 17.87 -5.53
C LEU A 120 -3.72 19.24 -6.17
N THR A 121 -4.77 19.83 -6.76
CA THR A 121 -4.71 21.19 -7.31
C THR A 121 -4.34 22.21 -6.24
N ALA A 122 -4.99 22.18 -5.08
CA ALA A 122 -4.67 23.08 -3.97
C ALA A 122 -3.24 22.88 -3.43
N LEU A 123 -2.77 21.64 -3.35
CA LEU A 123 -1.41 21.30 -2.92
C LEU A 123 -0.36 21.75 -3.95
N HIS A 124 -0.63 21.63 -5.25
CA HIS A 124 0.22 22.19 -6.29
C HIS A 124 0.40 23.70 -6.07
N SER A 125 -0.71 24.44 -5.89
CA SER A 125 -0.66 25.88 -5.61
C SER A 125 0.10 26.21 -4.32
N ALA A 126 0.00 25.38 -3.27
CA ALA A 126 0.77 25.59 -2.03
C ALA A 126 2.30 25.49 -2.25
N GLY A 127 2.72 24.68 -3.21
CA GLY A 127 4.11 24.51 -3.62
C GLY A 127 4.60 25.52 -4.65
N GLU A 128 3.71 26.27 -5.32
CA GLU A 128 4.10 27.26 -6.33
C GLU A 128 4.99 28.36 -5.73
N GLY A 129 6.02 28.75 -6.48
CA GLY A 129 7.01 29.73 -6.03
C GLY A 129 7.99 29.22 -4.97
N ARG A 130 7.86 27.97 -4.50
CA ARG A 130 8.80 27.33 -3.56
C ARG A 130 9.66 26.33 -4.33
N ASN A 131 10.97 26.56 -4.38
CA ASN A 131 11.89 25.78 -5.22
C ASN A 131 12.83 24.84 -4.44
N ASP A 132 12.80 24.87 -3.10
CA ASP A 132 13.71 24.11 -2.24
C ASP A 132 13.03 22.90 -1.58
N TRP A 133 12.39 22.06 -2.41
CA TRP A 133 11.80 20.80 -1.99
C TRP A 133 11.73 19.81 -3.17
N ASP A 134 11.92 18.53 -2.87
CA ASP A 134 11.84 17.42 -3.82
C ASP A 134 10.49 16.73 -3.77
N ILE A 135 9.98 16.48 -2.56
CA ILE A 135 8.72 15.76 -2.29
C ILE A 135 7.86 16.61 -1.34
N MET A 136 6.55 16.62 -1.58
CA MET A 136 5.54 17.17 -0.71
C MET A 136 4.74 16.04 -0.06
N ILE A 137 4.47 16.15 1.23
CA ILE A 137 3.66 15.21 1.99
C ILE A 137 2.52 15.97 2.67
N ASN A 138 1.29 15.50 2.47
CA ASN A 138 0.11 16.00 3.13
C ASN A 138 -0.52 14.90 4.01
N PRO A 139 -0.26 14.87 5.33
CA PRO A 139 -0.92 13.96 6.27
C PRO A 139 -2.34 14.48 6.57
N ALA A 140 -3.25 14.22 5.64
CA ALA A 140 -4.63 14.71 5.64
C ALA A 140 -5.49 14.18 6.80
N GLY A 141 -5.30 12.91 7.15
CA GLY A 141 -6.26 12.21 8.00
C GLY A 141 -7.48 11.69 7.22
N TYR A 142 -8.34 10.95 7.91
CA TYR A 142 -9.57 10.40 7.35
C TYR A 142 -10.65 11.47 7.21
N GLY A 143 -11.36 11.46 6.08
CA GLY A 143 -12.57 12.26 5.90
C GLY A 143 -13.82 11.55 6.43
N THR A 144 -14.94 12.26 6.47
CA THR A 144 -16.23 11.73 6.94
C THR A 144 -16.69 10.48 6.16
N LEU A 145 -16.46 10.46 4.84
CA LEU A 145 -16.80 9.30 4.00
C LEU A 145 -15.96 8.07 4.36
N ASP A 146 -14.69 8.26 4.72
CA ASP A 146 -13.81 7.15 5.11
C ASP A 146 -14.27 6.49 6.41
N ILE A 147 -14.77 7.30 7.36
CA ILE A 147 -15.34 6.78 8.61
C ILE A 147 -16.59 5.94 8.32
N ALA A 148 -17.47 6.43 7.43
CA ALA A 148 -18.68 5.70 7.05
C ALA A 148 -18.35 4.38 6.32
N LEU A 149 -17.41 4.41 5.37
CA LEU A 149 -16.95 3.22 4.66
C LEU A 149 -16.24 2.24 5.60
N GLY A 150 -15.45 2.73 6.56
CA GLY A 150 -14.80 1.91 7.57
C GLY A 150 -15.79 1.12 8.42
N LEU A 151 -16.92 1.73 8.80
CA LEU A 151 -18.00 1.04 9.51
C LEU A 151 -18.70 -0.01 8.62
N MET A 152 -18.89 0.27 7.34
CA MET A 152 -19.43 -0.70 6.38
C MET A 152 -18.46 -1.88 6.15
N ASN A 153 -17.16 -1.63 6.25
CA ASN A 153 -16.12 -2.63 6.05
C ASN A 153 -16.17 -3.79 7.07
N LEU A 154 -16.86 -3.59 8.19
CA LEU A 154 -17.15 -4.65 9.16
C LEU A 154 -18.10 -5.72 8.61
N PHE A 155 -18.91 -5.38 7.61
CA PHE A 155 -19.96 -6.24 7.06
C PHE A 155 -19.71 -6.62 5.60
N LEU A 156 -19.07 -5.74 4.84
CA LEU A 156 -18.75 -5.93 3.43
C LEU A 156 -17.33 -5.43 3.18
N PRO A 157 -16.39 -6.29 2.73
CA PRO A 157 -15.04 -5.84 2.42
C PRO A 157 -15.08 -4.86 1.24
N VAL A 158 -14.97 -3.56 1.53
CA VAL A 158 -14.87 -2.49 0.52
C VAL A 158 -13.40 -2.06 0.45
N PRO A 159 -12.77 -2.08 -0.73
CA PRO A 159 -11.42 -1.57 -0.88
C PRO A 159 -11.40 -0.07 -0.57
N MET A 160 -10.52 0.35 0.35
CA MET A 160 -10.33 1.75 0.71
C MET A 160 -8.89 2.16 0.41
N TYR A 161 -8.71 3.17 -0.44
CA TYR A 161 -7.41 3.78 -0.65
C TYR A 161 -7.00 4.58 0.59
N GLN A 162 -5.80 4.29 1.11
CA GLN A 162 -5.25 4.90 2.34
C GLN A 162 -4.33 6.09 2.04
N GLY A 163 -3.90 6.23 0.80
CA GLY A 163 -3.09 7.34 0.30
C GLY A 163 -3.12 7.38 -1.23
N TYR A 164 -2.50 8.41 -1.78
CA TYR A 164 -2.27 8.56 -3.21
C TYR A 164 -1.12 9.53 -3.47
N ILE A 165 -0.58 9.48 -4.68
CA ILE A 165 0.45 10.39 -5.18
C ILE A 165 -0.02 11.07 -6.46
N ASP A 166 0.40 12.30 -6.73
CA ASP A 166 0.09 12.97 -7.98
C ASP A 166 0.67 12.23 -9.20
N ASP A 167 -0.10 12.15 -10.28
CA ASP A 167 0.35 11.47 -11.50
C ASP A 167 1.16 12.35 -12.47
N THR A 168 1.28 13.64 -12.18
CA THR A 168 1.96 14.57 -13.09
C THR A 168 3.48 14.53 -12.91
N TYR A 169 3.95 14.77 -11.69
CA TYR A 169 5.36 14.82 -11.32
C TYR A 169 5.77 13.66 -10.41
N ARG A 170 4.78 13.01 -9.76
CA ARG A 170 4.98 11.93 -8.79
C ARG A 170 5.85 12.39 -7.62
N LYS A 171 5.45 13.52 -7.01
CA LYS A 171 6.14 14.14 -5.86
C LYS A 171 5.24 14.69 -4.77
N ILE A 172 3.93 14.75 -4.96
CA ILE A 172 2.95 15.19 -3.96
C ILE A 172 2.21 13.95 -3.46
N ILE A 173 2.46 13.58 -2.21
CA ILE A 173 1.89 12.41 -1.55
C ILE A 173 0.83 12.88 -0.55
N VAL A 174 -0.36 12.30 -0.62
CA VAL A 174 -1.46 12.56 0.32
C VAL A 174 -1.78 11.28 1.07
N LEU A 175 -1.91 11.38 2.39
CA LEU A 175 -2.11 10.24 3.29
C LEU A 175 -3.35 10.44 4.16
N LYS A 176 -4.26 9.45 4.16
CA LYS A 176 -5.41 9.43 5.07
C LYS A 176 -5.06 8.95 6.48
N SER A 177 -3.90 8.32 6.64
CA SER A 177 -3.37 7.95 7.94
C SER A 177 -1.87 8.20 8.00
N ARG A 178 -1.34 8.47 9.20
CA ARG A 178 0.10 8.59 9.45
C ARG A 178 0.77 7.22 9.64
N ASP A 179 0.21 6.18 9.02
CA ASP A 179 0.77 4.84 9.04
C ASP A 179 2.00 4.74 8.12
N CYS A 180 3.10 4.17 8.63
CA CYS A 180 4.34 4.06 7.87
C CYS A 180 4.19 3.16 6.64
N ARG A 181 3.35 2.13 6.68
CA ARG A 181 3.17 1.25 5.52
C ARG A 181 2.54 2.02 4.37
N THR A 182 1.49 2.78 4.64
CA THR A 182 0.84 3.62 3.64
C THR A 182 1.82 4.66 3.09
N PHE A 183 2.52 5.38 3.97
CA PHE A 183 3.49 6.38 3.53
C PHE A 183 4.60 5.80 2.65
N VAL A 184 5.24 4.69 3.08
CA VAL A 184 6.34 4.08 2.34
C VAL A 184 5.85 3.53 0.99
N HIS A 185 4.63 2.99 0.92
CA HIS A 185 4.00 2.58 -0.35
C HIS A 185 3.89 3.75 -1.33
N GLU A 186 3.22 4.84 -0.91
CA GLU A 186 3.06 6.02 -1.77
C GLU A 186 4.39 6.70 -2.10
N PHE A 187 5.36 6.64 -1.18
CA PHE A 187 6.71 7.14 -1.43
C PHE A 187 7.41 6.39 -2.57
N PHE A 188 7.31 5.06 -2.64
CA PHE A 188 7.98 4.30 -3.69
C PHE A 188 7.34 4.49 -5.07
N HIS A 189 6.05 4.82 -5.14
CA HIS A 189 5.42 5.28 -6.39
C HIS A 189 6.09 6.53 -6.98
N ALA A 190 6.79 7.33 -6.18
CA ALA A 190 7.52 8.53 -6.63
C ALA A 190 8.67 8.18 -7.61
N PHE A 191 9.12 6.92 -7.62
CA PHE A 191 10.28 6.45 -8.40
C PHE A 191 9.91 5.78 -9.72
N ILE A 192 8.69 5.98 -10.23
CA ILE A 192 8.23 5.53 -11.57
C ILE A 192 8.55 4.05 -11.80
N LEU A 193 7.89 3.20 -11.03
CA LEU A 193 7.98 1.76 -11.21
C LEU A 193 7.27 1.34 -12.50
N SER A 194 7.75 0.26 -13.11
CA SER A 194 7.19 -0.34 -14.31
C SER A 194 5.75 -0.80 -14.10
N HIS A 195 5.47 -1.33 -12.91
CA HIS A 195 4.14 -1.74 -12.45
C HIS A 195 3.67 -0.82 -11.33
N ASN A 196 2.40 -0.43 -11.36
CA ASN A 196 1.80 0.40 -10.31
C ASN A 196 1.75 -0.38 -8.98
N HIS A 197 1.32 -1.64 -9.01
CA HIS A 197 1.31 -2.49 -7.82
C HIS A 197 1.96 -3.84 -8.14
N SER A 198 2.67 -4.39 -7.16
CA SER A 198 3.33 -5.69 -7.25
C SER A 198 3.18 -6.45 -5.91
N ASN A 199 4.26 -7.05 -5.39
CA ASN A 199 4.28 -7.75 -4.11
C ASN A 199 5.06 -6.97 -3.04
N GLY A 200 4.98 -7.39 -1.78
CA GLY A 200 5.66 -6.71 -0.68
C GLY A 200 4.97 -5.39 -0.32
N ILE A 201 5.75 -4.34 -0.05
CA ILE A 201 5.19 -3.02 0.28
C ILE A 201 4.36 -2.44 -0.87
N MET A 202 4.68 -2.74 -2.13
CA MET A 202 3.95 -2.28 -3.32
C MET A 202 2.67 -3.07 -3.62
N ALA A 203 2.24 -3.97 -2.73
CA ALA A 203 0.95 -4.64 -2.88
C ALA A 203 -0.21 -3.63 -2.78
N GLY A 204 -1.04 -3.57 -3.83
CA GLY A 204 -2.14 -2.62 -3.96
C GLY A 204 -3.35 -2.90 -3.05
N MET A 205 -3.39 -4.07 -2.41
CA MET A 205 -4.39 -4.40 -1.39
C MET A 205 -3.72 -5.13 -0.23
N THR A 206 -4.14 -4.84 1.00
CA THR A 206 -3.81 -5.66 2.17
C THR A 206 -4.78 -6.82 2.27
N PHE A 207 -4.26 -8.04 2.34
CA PHE A 207 -5.10 -9.24 2.43
C PHE A 207 -5.16 -9.74 3.86
N GLN A 208 -6.37 -9.82 4.42
CA GLN A 208 -6.63 -10.30 5.77
C GLN A 208 -7.57 -11.50 5.71
N LEU A 209 -7.17 -12.64 6.28
CA LEU A 209 -7.94 -13.89 6.19
C LEU A 209 -9.17 -13.88 7.10
N LEU A 210 -9.04 -13.26 8.28
CA LEU A 210 -10.08 -13.17 9.30
C LEU A 210 -10.12 -11.77 9.92
N PRO A 211 -11.30 -11.26 10.32
CA PRO A 211 -11.39 -10.04 11.12
C PRO A 211 -10.45 -10.10 12.32
N PHE A 212 -9.81 -8.97 12.65
CA PHE A 212 -8.87 -8.82 13.77
C PHE A 212 -7.53 -9.59 13.67
N THR A 213 -7.26 -10.30 12.57
CA THR A 213 -5.93 -10.89 12.32
C THR A 213 -5.02 -9.93 11.56
N PRO A 214 -3.69 -9.91 11.76
CA PRO A 214 -2.81 -9.09 10.93
C PRO A 214 -2.92 -9.46 9.44
N PRO A 215 -2.82 -8.50 8.50
CA PRO A 215 -2.78 -8.82 7.08
C PRO A 215 -1.59 -9.74 6.73
N LEU A 216 -1.80 -10.69 5.82
CA LEU A 216 -0.79 -11.66 5.39
C LEU A 216 0.39 -11.00 4.67
N ASN A 217 0.16 -9.86 4.01
CA ASN A 217 1.18 -9.09 3.29
C ASN A 217 1.60 -7.81 4.05
N ASN A 218 1.62 -7.87 5.38
CA ASN A 218 2.05 -6.75 6.22
C ASN A 218 3.58 -6.64 6.27
N THR A 219 4.17 -5.96 5.29
CA THR A 219 5.60 -5.69 5.21
C THR A 219 5.86 -4.26 4.75
N LEU A 220 6.92 -3.65 5.27
CA LEU A 220 7.43 -2.34 4.84
C LEU A 220 8.49 -2.44 3.72
N TYR A 221 8.77 -3.68 3.28
CA TYR A 221 9.90 -3.96 2.41
C TYR A 221 9.49 -4.22 0.97
N LEU A 222 10.26 -3.65 0.04
CA LEU A 222 10.17 -3.92 -1.39
C LEU A 222 10.52 -5.37 -1.69
N ASN A 223 9.97 -5.88 -2.78
CA ASN A 223 10.59 -7.03 -3.43
C ASN A 223 11.85 -6.58 -4.19
N GLU A 224 12.68 -7.54 -4.58
CA GLU A 224 13.97 -7.25 -5.23
C GLU A 224 13.81 -6.45 -6.54
N LYS A 225 12.78 -6.75 -7.34
CA LYS A 225 12.56 -6.09 -8.63
C LYS A 225 12.18 -4.62 -8.47
N ASP A 226 11.22 -4.32 -7.58
CA ASP A 226 10.84 -2.93 -7.31
C ASP A 226 12.04 -2.16 -6.74
N ARG A 227 12.83 -2.78 -5.87
CA ARG A 227 14.04 -2.15 -5.32
C ARG A 227 15.02 -1.77 -6.42
N ASP A 228 15.29 -2.66 -7.36
CA ASP A 228 16.18 -2.39 -8.48
C ASP A 228 15.69 -1.20 -9.32
N GLU A 229 14.38 -1.08 -9.51
CA GLU A 229 13.78 0.07 -10.20
C GLU A 229 13.89 1.36 -9.40
N VAL A 230 13.66 1.32 -8.07
CA VAL A 230 13.88 2.47 -7.20
C VAL A 230 15.34 2.91 -7.25
N LEU A 231 16.30 1.99 -7.23
CA LEU A 231 17.73 2.32 -7.31
C LEU A 231 18.10 2.93 -8.67
N LYS A 232 17.53 2.45 -9.78
CA LYS A 232 17.71 3.05 -11.11
C LYS A 232 17.16 4.48 -11.18
N ASN A 233 15.96 4.69 -10.61
CA ASN A 233 15.30 5.99 -10.59
C ASN A 233 15.70 6.86 -9.39
N LYS A 234 16.63 6.39 -8.56
CA LYS A 234 17.04 7.04 -7.31
C LYS A 234 17.45 8.48 -7.51
N TRP A 235 17.95 8.86 -8.69
CA TRP A 235 18.46 10.18 -9.01
C TRP A 235 17.56 11.01 -9.93
N ARG A 236 16.30 10.61 -10.15
CA ARG A 236 15.38 11.39 -11.00
C ARG A 236 15.17 12.81 -10.47
N ASP A 237 14.98 13.75 -11.38
CA ASP A 237 14.59 15.12 -11.05
C ASP A 237 13.07 15.20 -10.86
N PHE A 238 12.62 15.43 -9.64
CA PHE A 238 11.19 15.54 -9.30
C PHE A 238 10.51 16.79 -9.86
N ARG A 239 11.27 17.73 -10.43
CA ARG A 239 10.72 18.90 -11.15
C ARG A 239 10.34 18.56 -12.59
N THR A 240 10.77 17.39 -13.09
CA THR A 240 10.41 16.92 -14.43
C THR A 240 9.15 16.05 -14.38
N LYS A 241 8.25 16.25 -15.34
CA LYS A 241 7.03 15.44 -15.47
C LYS A 241 7.41 13.96 -15.54
N SER A 242 6.63 13.13 -14.86
CA SER A 242 6.82 11.70 -14.86
C SER A 242 6.43 11.11 -16.23
N GLN A 243 7.17 10.10 -16.68
CA GLN A 243 6.81 9.28 -17.84
C GLN A 243 6.36 7.92 -17.33
N LEU A 244 5.07 7.81 -17.00
CA LEU A 244 4.49 6.57 -16.49
C LEU A 244 4.38 5.51 -17.58
N SER A 245 4.60 4.25 -17.23
CA SER A 245 4.38 3.12 -18.14
C SER A 245 2.91 3.06 -18.59
N LEU A 246 2.66 2.48 -19.77
CA LEU A 246 1.29 2.28 -20.27
C LEU A 246 0.45 1.41 -19.32
N GLU A 247 1.09 0.47 -18.62
CA GLU A 247 0.44 -0.38 -17.63
C GLU A 247 -0.01 0.45 -16.42
N THR A 248 0.89 1.27 -15.87
CA THR A 248 0.56 2.17 -14.76
C THR A 248 -0.56 3.15 -15.15
N GLN A 249 -0.52 3.70 -16.37
CA GLN A 249 -1.59 4.57 -16.86
C GLN A 249 -2.96 3.85 -16.90
N ARG A 250 -3.00 2.58 -17.34
CA ARG A 250 -4.24 1.78 -17.36
C ARG A 250 -4.77 1.48 -15.96
N ASP A 251 -3.89 1.23 -15.01
CA ASP A 251 -4.28 0.96 -13.62
C ASP A 251 -4.87 2.18 -12.92
N LEU A 252 -4.38 3.38 -13.24
CA LEU A 252 -4.92 4.63 -12.71
C LEU A 252 -6.33 4.91 -13.22
N ILE A 253 -6.60 4.67 -14.51
CA ILE A 253 -7.93 4.84 -15.12
C ILE A 253 -8.98 3.95 -14.45
N ARG A 254 -8.59 2.81 -13.87
CA ARG A 254 -9.51 1.93 -13.12
C ARG A 254 -9.83 2.43 -11.71
N LYS A 255 -9.11 3.42 -11.18
CA LYS A 255 -9.33 4.00 -9.85
C LYS A 255 -10.33 5.17 -9.88
N GLU A 256 -10.52 5.81 -11.04
CA GLU A 256 -11.52 6.87 -11.28
C GLU A 256 -12.91 6.29 -11.57
#